data_AF-A0A432I0W0-F1
#
_entry.id   AF-A0A432I0W0-F1
#
_cell.length_a   1.000
_cell.length_b   1.000
_cell.length_c   1.000
_cell.angle_alpha   90.00
_cell.angle_beta   90.00
_cell.angle_gamma   90.00
#
_symmetry.space_group_name_H-M   'P 1'
#
loop_
_entity.id
_entity.type
_entity.pdbx_description
1 polymer ?
#
loop_
_entity_poly.entity_id
_entity_poly.type
_entity_poly.pdbx_seq_one_letter_code
_entity_poly.pdbx_strand_id
1 'polypeptide(L)'
;MFIHRWPHSRSVTMPLLGSALVWLAPMGVLLAWSFGQWREKHPGVPFTDHLRADPHICALIILQICLWFIPLGLWLILLGFTLTSLILAGLHPEQRIEWRQRSAPRALALVMLLAVHMLTALAPVSEPNGAGNWGEPLLTESQDAPAWPASEQHTWLLTDGTIVVVTHIRAPGVVNPLWLDSSVRAWVAGTDTEEKRLQQSVALMDDWISPDAFRLEPVHTGVRMDYGDERLLFTHNEIMFDFFGERSSGEMITVWRPLWGGEVQLLTVIRAGSNPFLGNPGAQTYALDWLAANP
;
A
#
# COMPACT_ATOMS: atom_id res chain seq x y z
N MET A 1 -24.56 9.14 38.27
CA MET A 1 -23.87 10.02 37.31
C MET A 1 -23.74 9.24 36.00
N PHE A 2 -24.77 9.34 35.15
CA PHE A 2 -24.83 8.62 33.88
C PHE A 2 -24.10 9.44 32.82
N ILE A 3 -22.94 8.96 32.38
CA ILE A 3 -22.28 9.50 31.19
C ILE A 3 -22.83 8.74 30.00
N HIS A 4 -23.70 9.41 29.24
CA HIS A 4 -24.15 8.97 27.93
C HIS A 4 -22.92 8.84 27.02
N ARG A 5 -22.46 7.62 26.73
CA ARG A 5 -21.60 7.37 25.57
C ARG A 5 -22.49 7.40 24.33
N TRP A 6 -22.19 8.35 23.44
CA TRP A 6 -22.76 8.40 22.10
C TRP A 6 -22.42 7.11 21.34
N PRO A 7 -23.33 6.59 20.50
CA PRO A 7 -22.97 5.54 19.57
C PRO A 7 -22.09 6.17 18.48
N HIS A 8 -20.82 5.78 18.41
CA HIS A 8 -19.99 6.05 17.24
C HIS A 8 -20.65 5.33 16.05
N SER A 9 -21.30 6.11 15.19
CA SER A 9 -21.69 5.67 13.85
C SER A 9 -20.41 5.25 13.12
N ARG A 10 -20.24 3.93 12.95
CA ARG A 10 -19.09 3.33 12.25
C ARG A 10 -18.95 3.96 10.87
N SER A 11 -17.86 4.69 10.68
CA SER A 11 -17.57 5.48 9.48
C SER A 11 -17.05 4.60 8.36
N VAL A 12 -17.97 4.06 7.54
CA VAL A 12 -17.69 3.54 6.19
C VAL A 12 -17.13 4.64 5.25
N THR A 13 -17.06 5.89 5.72
CA THR A 13 -16.71 7.08 4.94
C THR A 13 -15.21 7.39 4.84
N MET A 14 -14.36 6.87 5.74
CA MET A 14 -12.93 7.20 5.77
C MET A 14 -12.06 6.53 4.67
N PRO A 15 -12.25 5.26 4.27
CA PRO A 15 -11.42 4.67 3.22
C PRO A 15 -11.62 5.36 1.86
N LEU A 16 -12.83 5.88 1.60
CA LEU A 16 -13.15 6.61 0.37
C LEU A 16 -12.38 7.94 0.25
N LEU A 17 -12.15 8.66 1.36
CA LEU A 17 -11.48 9.95 1.33
C LEU A 17 -9.98 9.79 1.03
N GLY A 18 -9.31 8.86 1.71
CA GLY A 18 -7.90 8.53 1.46
C GLY A 18 -7.70 8.08 0.02
N SER A 19 -8.51 7.13 -0.44
CA SER A 19 -8.45 6.63 -1.82
C SER A 19 -8.80 7.69 -2.86
N ALA A 20 -9.74 8.60 -2.58
CA ALA A 20 -10.06 9.72 -3.46
C ALA A 20 -8.90 10.72 -3.56
N LEU A 21 -8.21 11.01 -2.45
CA LEU A 21 -7.04 11.91 -2.45
C LEU A 21 -5.90 11.34 -3.30
N VAL A 22 -5.64 10.03 -3.23
CA VAL A 22 -4.62 9.35 -4.05
C VAL A 22 -4.86 9.58 -5.55
N TRP A 23 -6.11 9.66 -5.97
CA TRP A 23 -6.46 9.86 -7.38
C TRP A 23 -6.62 11.34 -7.77
N LEU A 24 -7.41 12.09 -7.03
CA LEU A 24 -7.82 13.45 -7.38
C LEU A 24 -6.69 14.45 -7.23
N ALA A 25 -5.80 14.29 -6.25
CA ALA A 25 -4.75 15.27 -6.01
C ALA A 25 -3.75 15.35 -7.18
N PRO A 26 -3.16 14.23 -7.68
CA PRO A 26 -2.25 14.30 -8.82
C PRO A 26 -2.93 14.83 -10.09
N MET A 27 -4.16 14.38 -10.38
CA MET A 27 -4.92 14.84 -11.55
C MET A 27 -5.26 16.34 -11.43
N GLY A 28 -5.78 16.76 -10.28
CA GLY A 28 -6.17 18.15 -10.02
C GLY A 28 -4.98 19.09 -10.10
N VAL A 29 -3.83 18.72 -9.54
CA VAL A 29 -2.60 19.51 -9.60
C VAL A 29 -2.09 19.63 -11.05
N LEU A 30 -2.06 18.53 -11.80
CA LEU A 30 -1.64 18.56 -13.21
C LEU A 30 -2.54 19.47 -14.06
N LEU A 31 -3.86 19.32 -13.92
CA LEU A 31 -4.85 20.12 -14.64
C LEU A 31 -4.80 21.59 -14.23
N ALA A 32 -4.74 21.90 -12.93
CA ALA A 32 -4.70 23.28 -12.44
C ALA A 32 -3.43 24.01 -12.90
N TRP A 33 -2.27 23.35 -12.79
CA TRP A 33 -1.01 23.91 -13.26
C TRP A 33 -1.00 24.13 -14.78
N SER A 34 -1.42 23.13 -15.55
CA SER A 34 -1.47 23.21 -17.02
C SER A 34 -2.45 24.28 -17.50
N PHE A 35 -3.65 24.32 -16.89
CA PHE A 35 -4.66 25.33 -17.19
C PHE A 35 -4.19 26.74 -16.83
N GLY A 36 -3.58 26.92 -15.66
CA GLY A 36 -3.03 28.21 -15.22
C GLY A 36 -1.97 28.74 -16.19
N GLN A 37 -1.00 27.91 -16.55
CA GLN A 37 0.05 28.24 -17.51
C GLN A 37 -0.51 28.60 -18.89
N TRP A 38 -1.52 27.88 -19.37
CA TRP A 38 -2.16 28.18 -20.65
C TRP A 38 -2.92 29.50 -20.60
N ARG A 39 -3.69 29.70 -19.53
CA ARG A 39 -4.59 30.85 -19.39
C ARG A 39 -3.84 32.17 -19.29
N GLU A 40 -2.71 32.18 -18.61
CA GLU A 40 -1.83 33.34 -18.49
C GLU A 40 -1.30 33.80 -19.85
N LYS A 41 -0.92 32.85 -20.71
CA LYS A 41 -0.33 33.15 -22.04
C LYS A 41 -1.36 33.38 -23.13
N HIS A 42 -2.54 32.76 -23.04
CA HIS A 42 -3.57 32.80 -24.07
C HIS A 42 -4.94 33.15 -23.48
N PRO A 43 -5.14 34.43 -23.08
CA PRO A 43 -6.44 34.88 -22.62
C PRO A 43 -7.47 34.79 -23.76
N GLY A 44 -8.67 34.33 -23.42
CA GLY A 44 -9.80 34.08 -24.32
C GLY A 44 -9.82 32.71 -25.01
N VAL A 45 -8.72 31.94 -25.01
CA VAL A 45 -8.61 30.69 -25.80
C VAL A 45 -9.04 29.47 -24.97
N PRO A 46 -9.80 28.52 -25.55
CA PRO A 46 -10.23 27.32 -24.85
C PRO A 46 -9.05 26.40 -24.48
N PHE A 47 -9.20 25.65 -23.39
CA PHE A 47 -8.15 24.72 -22.92
C PHE A 47 -7.93 23.52 -23.84
N THR A 48 -8.93 23.14 -24.63
CA THR A 48 -8.79 22.06 -25.62
C THR A 48 -7.69 22.34 -26.65
N ASP A 49 -7.46 23.62 -26.97
CA ASP A 49 -6.40 24.02 -27.90
C ASP A 49 -5.02 23.87 -27.26
N HIS A 50 -4.91 23.98 -25.93
CA HIS A 50 -3.68 23.65 -25.21
C HIS A 50 -3.30 22.18 -25.39
N LEU A 51 -4.26 21.27 -25.19
CA LEU A 51 -4.02 19.83 -25.29
C LEU A 51 -3.65 19.39 -26.71
N ARG A 52 -4.16 20.11 -27.73
CA ARG A 52 -3.75 19.94 -29.13
C ARG A 52 -2.36 20.50 -29.40
N ALA A 53 -2.04 21.64 -28.78
CA ALA A 53 -0.76 22.33 -28.95
C ALA A 53 0.39 21.67 -28.17
N ASP A 54 0.11 20.88 -27.12
CA ASP A 54 1.11 20.10 -26.41
C ASP A 54 0.63 18.65 -26.16
N PRO A 55 0.89 17.74 -27.11
CA PRO A 55 0.45 16.35 -27.00
C PRO A 55 1.09 15.60 -25.83
N HIS A 56 2.21 16.07 -25.28
CA HIS A 56 2.86 15.43 -24.13
C HIS A 56 2.12 15.68 -22.82
N ILE A 57 1.54 16.88 -22.63
CA ILE A 57 0.67 17.15 -21.48
C ILE A 57 -0.62 16.36 -21.59
N CYS A 58 -1.20 16.28 -22.80
CA CYS A 58 -2.34 15.42 -23.07
C CYS A 58 -2.02 13.95 -22.72
N ALA A 59 -0.84 13.46 -23.10
CA ALA A 59 -0.38 12.12 -22.76
C ALA A 59 -0.27 11.90 -21.25
N LEU A 60 0.26 12.85 -20.47
CA LEU A 60 0.29 12.74 -18.99
C LEU A 60 -1.11 12.61 -18.39
N ILE A 61 -2.09 13.37 -18.89
CA ILE A 61 -3.49 13.29 -18.44
C ILE A 61 -4.07 11.91 -18.76
N ILE A 62 -3.85 11.40 -19.97
CA ILE A 62 -4.30 10.07 -20.38
C ILE A 62 -3.66 8.99 -19.51
N LEU A 63 -2.34 9.06 -19.27
CA LEU A 63 -1.64 8.11 -18.42
C LEU A 63 -2.16 8.11 -16.98
N GLN A 64 -2.52 9.29 -16.45
CA GLN A 64 -3.15 9.40 -15.14
C GLN A 64 -4.50 8.66 -15.07
N ILE A 65 -5.29 8.73 -16.15
CA ILE A 65 -6.54 7.97 -16.27
C ILE A 65 -6.23 6.46 -16.36
N CYS A 66 -5.21 6.08 -17.14
CA CYS A 66 -4.83 4.68 -17.31
C CYS A 66 -4.40 3.97 -16.03
N LEU A 67 -3.96 4.70 -14.98
CA LEU A 67 -3.64 4.11 -13.67
C LEU A 67 -4.81 3.34 -13.02
N TRP A 68 -6.06 3.64 -13.41
CA TRP A 68 -7.22 2.88 -12.96
C TRP A 68 -7.24 1.45 -13.48
N PHE A 69 -6.69 1.22 -14.67
CA PHE A 69 -6.82 -0.04 -15.38
C PHE A 69 -5.51 -0.82 -15.43
N ILE A 70 -4.38 -0.11 -15.42
CA ILE A 70 -3.05 -0.69 -15.59
C ILE A 70 -2.29 -0.63 -14.26
N PRO A 71 -1.98 -1.79 -13.64
CA PRO A 71 -1.38 -1.87 -12.31
C PRO A 71 0.14 -1.65 -12.32
N LEU A 72 0.62 -0.65 -13.06
CA LEU A 72 2.04 -0.31 -13.12
C LEU A 72 2.39 0.88 -12.21
N GLY A 73 1.41 1.50 -11.56
CA GLY A 73 1.61 2.65 -10.70
C GLY A 73 2.43 3.74 -11.37
N LEU A 74 3.42 4.29 -10.67
CA LEU A 74 4.28 5.35 -11.20
C LEU A 74 5.15 4.93 -12.38
N TRP A 75 5.43 3.64 -12.53
CA TRP A 75 6.11 3.15 -13.73
C TRP A 75 5.27 3.35 -14.98
N LEU A 76 3.93 3.34 -14.87
CA LEU A 76 3.06 3.67 -16.00
C LEU A 76 3.29 5.10 -16.48
N ILE A 77 3.39 6.05 -15.54
CA ILE A 77 3.61 7.46 -15.87
C ILE A 77 4.99 7.62 -16.50
N LEU A 78 6.04 7.09 -15.87
CA LEU A 78 7.42 7.22 -16.35
C LEU A 78 7.62 6.54 -17.71
N LEU A 79 7.28 5.27 -17.83
CA LEU A 79 7.45 4.50 -19.07
C LEU A 79 6.50 4.98 -20.15
N GLY A 80 5.23 5.23 -19.81
CA GLY A 80 4.24 5.72 -20.75
C GLY A 80 4.61 7.09 -21.33
N PHE A 81 5.07 8.02 -20.48
CA PHE A 81 5.47 9.35 -20.94
C PHE A 81 6.72 9.31 -21.80
N THR A 82 7.73 8.52 -21.40
CA THR A 82 8.97 8.36 -22.17
C THR A 82 8.71 7.71 -23.52
N LEU A 83 7.96 6.60 -23.56
CA LEU A 83 7.59 5.92 -24.81
C LEU A 83 6.77 6.82 -25.72
N THR A 84 5.75 7.50 -25.19
CA THR A 84 4.94 8.44 -25.99
C THR A 84 5.81 9.56 -26.56
N SER A 85 6.73 10.09 -25.78
CA SER A 85 7.64 11.15 -26.23
C SER A 85 8.61 10.66 -27.32
N LEU A 86 9.12 9.43 -27.20
CA LEU A 86 9.96 8.81 -28.22
C LEU A 86 9.20 8.54 -29.52
N ILE A 87 7.97 8.03 -29.43
CA ILE A 87 7.09 7.79 -30.59
C ILE A 87 6.80 9.11 -31.30
N LEU A 88 6.38 10.15 -30.57
CA LEU A 88 6.10 11.47 -31.15
C LEU A 88 7.35 12.08 -31.80
N ALA A 89 8.51 11.99 -31.15
CA ALA A 89 9.77 12.45 -31.75
C ALA A 89 10.15 11.64 -33.00
N GLY A 90 9.84 10.35 -33.04
CA GLY A 90 10.08 9.46 -34.18
C GLY A 90 9.21 9.79 -35.40
N LEU A 91 7.90 9.97 -35.16
CA LEU A 91 6.90 10.17 -36.20
C LEU A 91 6.83 11.62 -36.73
N HIS A 92 7.09 12.60 -35.85
CA HIS A 92 6.88 14.02 -36.12
C HIS A 92 8.18 14.82 -35.92
N PRO A 93 8.89 15.21 -36.99
CA PRO A 93 10.11 16.01 -36.89
C PRO A 93 9.91 17.34 -36.13
N GLU A 94 8.75 17.97 -36.29
CA GLU A 94 8.34 19.19 -35.58
C GLU A 94 8.36 19.02 -34.05
N GLN A 95 8.01 17.82 -33.55
CA GLN A 95 8.02 17.53 -32.12
C GLN A 95 9.43 17.53 -31.54
N ARG A 96 10.47 17.24 -32.34
CA ARG A 96 11.86 17.33 -31.88
C ARG A 96 12.29 18.77 -31.61
N ILE A 97 11.79 19.71 -32.43
CA ILE A 97 12.07 21.13 -32.29
C ILE A 97 11.29 21.68 -31.09
N GLU A 98 10.00 21.37 -31.01
CA GLU A 98 9.15 21.78 -29.88
C GLU A 98 9.63 21.21 -28.55
N TRP A 99 10.15 19.99 -28.53
CA TRP A 99 10.74 19.39 -27.33
C TRP A 99 11.86 20.25 -26.76
N ARG A 100 12.73 20.82 -27.61
CA ARG A 100 13.80 21.71 -27.14
C ARG A 100 13.27 23.03 -26.58
N GLN A 101 12.13 23.51 -27.07
CA GLN A 101 11.52 24.77 -26.64
C GLN A 101 10.66 24.61 -25.38
N ARG A 102 10.08 23.43 -25.15
CA ARG A 102 9.11 23.17 -24.08
C ARG A 102 9.52 22.03 -23.12
N SER A 103 10.77 21.57 -23.15
CA SER A 103 11.26 20.52 -22.25
C SER A 103 11.13 20.91 -20.78
N ALA A 104 11.46 22.15 -20.42
CA ALA A 104 11.39 22.63 -19.03
C ALA A 104 9.97 22.54 -18.43
N PRO A 105 8.91 23.11 -19.02
CA PRO A 105 7.57 22.96 -18.48
C PRO A 105 7.09 21.49 -18.47
N ARG A 106 7.44 20.68 -19.47
CA ARG A 106 7.08 19.24 -19.50
C ARG A 106 7.77 18.45 -18.38
N ALA A 107 9.04 18.71 -18.14
CA ALA A 107 9.80 18.11 -17.04
C ALA A 107 9.22 18.53 -15.68
N LEU A 108 8.87 19.81 -15.51
CA LEU A 108 8.20 20.28 -14.30
C LEU A 108 6.86 19.60 -14.08
N ALA A 109 6.04 19.44 -15.13
CA ALA A 109 4.76 18.72 -15.06
C ALA A 109 4.95 17.28 -14.56
N LEU A 110 5.93 16.57 -15.14
CA LEU A 110 6.25 15.20 -14.76
C LEU A 110 6.74 15.12 -13.30
N VAL A 111 7.70 15.96 -12.91
CA VAL A 111 8.24 15.98 -11.54
C VAL A 111 7.16 16.29 -10.52
N MET A 112 6.34 17.32 -10.79
CA MET A 112 5.21 17.68 -9.93
C MET A 112 4.23 16.52 -9.81
N LEU A 113 3.89 15.86 -10.91
CA LEU A 113 2.99 14.71 -10.91
C LEU A 113 3.54 13.56 -10.05
N LEU A 114 4.81 13.20 -10.22
CA LEU A 114 5.46 12.15 -9.43
C LEU A 114 5.53 12.52 -7.94
N ALA A 115 5.87 13.77 -7.62
CA ALA A 115 5.95 14.26 -6.26
C ALA A 115 4.58 14.20 -5.56
N VAL A 116 3.50 14.61 -6.24
CA VAL A 116 2.16 14.55 -5.65
C VAL A 116 1.75 13.10 -5.38
N HIS A 117 2.04 12.16 -6.28
CA HIS A 117 1.76 10.75 -5.99
C HIS A 117 2.56 10.21 -4.81
N MET A 118 3.84 10.59 -4.64
CA MET A 118 4.62 10.24 -3.45
C MET A 118 3.96 10.78 -2.18
N LEU A 119 3.50 12.04 -2.22
CA LEU A 119 2.81 12.68 -1.09
C LEU A 119 1.47 12.02 -0.78
N THR A 120 0.79 11.43 -1.76
CA THR A 120 -0.49 10.74 -1.49
C THR A 120 -0.37 9.52 -0.60
N ALA A 121 0.83 8.93 -0.45
CA ALA A 121 1.07 7.89 0.54
C ALA A 121 1.07 8.40 2.00
N LEU A 122 0.99 9.72 2.22
CA LEU A 122 0.70 10.30 3.55
C LEU A 122 -0.80 10.30 3.88
N ALA A 123 -1.66 9.97 2.91
CA ALA A 123 -3.10 9.89 3.16
C ALA A 123 -3.37 8.80 4.21
N PRO A 124 -4.24 9.07 5.21
CA PRO A 124 -4.51 8.12 6.27
C PRO A 124 -5.03 6.79 5.70
N VAL A 125 -4.66 5.70 6.36
CA VAL A 125 -5.21 4.37 6.09
C VAL A 125 -6.53 4.18 6.84
N SER A 126 -7.29 3.15 6.46
CA SER A 126 -8.42 2.74 7.29
C SER A 126 -7.92 2.17 8.62
N GLU A 127 -8.74 2.28 9.66
CA GLU A 127 -8.40 1.74 10.98
C GLU A 127 -8.27 0.21 10.92
N PRO A 128 -7.16 -0.38 11.41
CA PRO A 128 -6.99 -1.83 11.51
C PRO A 128 -8.03 -2.44 12.45
N ASN A 129 -8.92 -3.28 11.92
CA ASN A 129 -9.95 -3.94 12.72
C ASN A 129 -9.72 -5.45 12.77
N GLY A 130 -9.70 -6.00 13.99
CA GLY A 130 -9.67 -7.44 14.24
C GLY A 130 -11.04 -8.09 14.07
N ALA A 131 -11.08 -9.42 14.23
CA ALA A 131 -12.35 -10.14 14.26
C ALA A 131 -13.13 -9.89 15.56
N GLY A 132 -14.46 -10.00 15.51
CA GLY A 132 -15.32 -9.65 16.65
C GLY A 132 -15.10 -10.52 17.91
N ASN A 133 -14.53 -11.70 17.76
CA ASN A 133 -14.17 -12.63 18.84
C ASN A 133 -12.80 -12.36 19.47
N TRP A 134 -11.96 -11.48 18.90
CA TRP A 134 -10.60 -11.22 19.40
C TRP A 134 -10.55 -10.18 20.52
N GLY A 135 -11.62 -9.40 20.71
CA GLY A 135 -11.69 -8.35 21.72
C GLY A 135 -10.91 -7.08 21.32
N GLU A 136 -10.51 -6.31 22.32
CA GLU A 136 -9.75 -5.06 22.13
C GLU A 136 -8.27 -5.35 21.82
N PRO A 137 -7.63 -4.54 20.96
CA PRO A 137 -6.21 -4.69 20.69
C PRO A 137 -5.38 -4.44 21.95
N LEU A 138 -4.34 -5.25 22.13
CA LEU A 138 -3.34 -5.08 23.20
C LEU A 138 -2.50 -3.83 22.96
N LEU A 139 -2.17 -3.56 21.70
CA LEU A 139 -1.44 -2.37 21.27
C LEU A 139 -2.09 -1.74 20.05
N THR A 140 -2.18 -0.42 20.09
CA THR A 140 -2.59 0.43 18.98
C THR A 140 -1.41 1.32 18.61
N GLU A 141 -0.92 1.16 17.39
CA GLU A 141 0.21 1.89 16.80
C GLU A 141 1.57 1.72 17.52
N SER A 142 2.62 1.44 16.75
CA SER A 142 3.99 1.40 17.27
C SER A 142 4.54 2.81 17.36
N GLN A 143 5.16 3.17 18.49
CA GLN A 143 5.81 4.48 18.70
C GLN A 143 6.91 4.77 17.67
N ASP A 144 7.41 3.72 16.99
CA ASP A 144 8.46 3.77 15.98
C ASP A 144 7.94 3.60 14.54
N ALA A 145 6.63 3.68 14.30
CA ALA A 145 6.08 3.56 12.96
C ALA A 145 6.58 4.72 12.06
N PRO A 146 7.10 4.43 10.85
CA PRO A 146 7.56 5.49 9.95
C PRO A 146 6.38 6.35 9.51
N ALA A 147 6.58 7.66 9.44
CA ALA A 147 5.56 8.60 8.97
C ALA A 147 5.22 8.43 7.48
N TRP A 148 6.07 7.74 6.71
CA TRP A 148 5.86 7.45 5.29
C TRP A 148 6.38 6.06 4.92
N PRO A 149 5.63 5.28 4.13
CA PRO A 149 4.22 5.50 3.81
C PRO A 149 3.33 5.44 5.07
N ALA A 150 2.15 6.06 5.00
CA ALA A 150 1.17 5.97 6.08
C ALA A 150 0.84 4.50 6.34
N SER A 151 0.99 4.09 7.59
CA SER A 151 0.64 2.76 8.04
C SER A 151 0.11 2.80 9.46
N GLU A 152 -0.85 1.93 9.74
CA GLU A 152 -1.40 1.76 11.08
C GLU A 152 -1.38 0.26 11.41
N GLN A 153 -1.08 -0.07 12.67
CA GLN A 153 -0.96 -1.45 13.12
C GLN A 153 -1.63 -1.63 14.47
N HIS A 154 -2.47 -2.65 14.57
CA HIS A 154 -3.06 -3.09 15.83
C HIS A 154 -2.65 -4.54 16.09
N THR A 155 -2.36 -4.87 17.35
CA THR A 155 -1.89 -6.19 17.77
C THR A 155 -2.82 -6.77 18.83
N TRP A 156 -3.21 -8.04 18.66
CA TRP A 156 -4.01 -8.83 19.59
C TRP A 156 -3.19 -10.03 20.09
N LEU A 157 -3.37 -10.38 21.36
CA LEU A 157 -2.93 -11.64 21.93
C LEU A 157 -4.17 -12.47 22.26
N LEU A 158 -4.37 -13.56 21.53
CA LEU A 158 -5.52 -14.45 21.70
C LEU A 158 -5.33 -15.38 22.90
N THR A 159 -6.44 -15.92 23.42
CA THR A 159 -6.44 -16.80 24.60
C THR A 159 -5.67 -18.10 24.41
N ASP A 160 -5.45 -18.52 23.17
CA ASP A 160 -4.68 -19.71 22.79
C ASP A 160 -3.17 -19.43 22.65
N GLY A 161 -2.72 -18.21 22.97
CA GLY A 161 -1.33 -17.77 22.86
C GLY A 161 -0.93 -17.34 21.45
N THR A 162 -1.87 -17.27 20.50
CA THR A 162 -1.63 -16.77 19.14
C THR A 162 -1.56 -15.26 19.14
N ILE A 163 -0.52 -14.70 18.51
CA ILE A 163 -0.43 -13.26 18.27
C ILE A 163 -0.99 -12.97 16.89
N VAL A 164 -1.91 -12.01 16.82
CA VAL A 164 -2.47 -11.54 15.56
C VAL A 164 -2.17 -10.06 15.41
N VAL A 165 -1.62 -9.69 14.26
CA VAL A 165 -1.26 -8.32 13.93
C VAL A 165 -1.99 -7.95 12.65
N VAL A 166 -2.84 -6.92 12.72
CA VAL A 166 -3.48 -6.35 11.52
C VAL A 166 -2.74 -5.05 11.20
N THR A 167 -2.20 -4.96 9.99
CA THR A 167 -1.47 -3.78 9.52
C THR A 167 -2.07 -3.27 8.23
N HIS A 168 -2.39 -1.98 8.18
CA HIS A 168 -2.81 -1.32 6.95
C HIS A 168 -1.69 -0.41 6.46
N ILE A 169 -1.39 -0.43 5.15
CA ILE A 169 -0.29 0.34 4.55
C ILE A 169 -0.80 1.02 3.27
N ARG A 170 -0.44 2.29 3.08
CA ARG A 170 -0.73 3.05 1.85
C ARG A 170 0.45 3.00 0.87
N ALA A 171 0.29 2.27 -0.23
CA ALA A 171 1.27 2.23 -1.31
C ALA A 171 1.26 3.54 -2.13
N PRO A 172 2.43 4.15 -2.40
CA PRO A 172 2.51 5.39 -3.16
C PRO A 172 2.21 5.17 -4.64
N GLY A 173 1.35 6.03 -5.20
CA GLY A 173 1.14 6.13 -6.64
C GLY A 173 0.52 4.91 -7.33
N VAL A 174 -0.11 4.01 -6.55
CA VAL A 174 -0.89 2.88 -7.06
C VAL A 174 -2.35 3.08 -6.64
N VAL A 175 -3.28 2.94 -7.58
CA VAL A 175 -4.72 3.10 -7.33
C VAL A 175 -5.46 1.77 -7.47
N ASN A 176 -5.01 0.94 -8.40
CA ASN A 176 -5.62 -0.34 -8.73
C ASN A 176 -5.09 -1.44 -7.79
N PRO A 177 -5.97 -2.27 -7.18
CA PRO A 177 -5.56 -3.37 -6.30
C PRO A 177 -4.90 -4.55 -7.02
N LEU A 178 -5.03 -4.64 -8.34
CA LEU A 178 -4.45 -5.70 -9.15
C LEU A 178 -2.92 -5.69 -8.96
N TRP A 179 -2.38 -6.79 -8.43
CA TRP A 179 -0.95 -7.03 -8.20
C TRP A 179 -0.31 -6.13 -7.14
N LEU A 180 -1.09 -5.25 -6.50
CA LEU A 180 -0.62 -4.35 -5.45
C LEU A 180 -0.04 -5.15 -4.27
N ASP A 181 -0.71 -6.25 -3.90
CA ASP A 181 -0.24 -7.23 -2.90
C ASP A 181 1.19 -7.72 -3.21
N SER A 182 1.44 -8.12 -4.46
CA SER A 182 2.72 -8.66 -4.90
C SER A 182 3.81 -7.58 -4.94
N SER A 183 3.47 -6.37 -5.37
CA SER A 183 4.40 -5.23 -5.42
C SER A 183 4.77 -4.74 -4.03
N VAL A 184 3.80 -4.57 -3.13
CA VAL A 184 4.04 -4.15 -1.75
C VAL A 184 4.81 -5.24 -1.01
N ARG A 185 4.49 -6.53 -1.20
CA ARG A 185 5.29 -7.63 -0.64
C ARG A 185 6.73 -7.58 -1.13
N ALA A 186 6.97 -7.37 -2.43
CA ALA A 186 8.34 -7.28 -2.94
C ALA A 186 9.12 -6.10 -2.34
N TRP A 187 8.44 -4.97 -2.11
CA TRP A 187 9.02 -3.83 -1.41
C TRP A 187 9.30 -4.15 0.06
N VAL A 188 8.33 -4.70 0.78
CA VAL A 188 8.44 -5.08 2.20
C VAL A 188 9.53 -6.13 2.40
N ALA A 189 9.62 -7.16 1.55
CA ALA A 189 10.66 -8.18 1.59
C ALA A 189 12.07 -7.63 1.25
N GLY A 190 12.14 -6.52 0.51
CA GLY A 190 13.40 -5.78 0.30
C GLY A 190 13.81 -4.91 1.48
N THR A 191 13.03 -4.90 2.56
CA THR A 191 13.28 -4.16 3.80
C THR A 191 13.24 -5.11 5.00
N ASP A 192 13.92 -4.77 6.10
CA ASP A 192 13.86 -5.57 7.34
C ASP A 192 12.55 -5.32 8.14
N THR A 193 11.46 -4.93 7.47
CA THR A 193 10.23 -4.47 8.12
C THR A 193 9.48 -5.61 8.79
N GLU A 194 9.37 -6.78 8.13
CA GLU A 194 8.69 -7.95 8.71
C GLU A 194 9.41 -8.44 9.97
N GLU A 195 10.74 -8.48 9.92
CA GLU A 195 11.57 -8.88 11.06
C GLU A 195 11.45 -7.87 12.21
N LYS A 196 11.60 -6.56 11.95
CA LYS A 196 11.41 -5.54 12.99
C LYS A 196 10.03 -5.60 13.66
N ARG A 197 8.98 -5.88 12.88
CA ARG A 197 7.62 -6.04 13.41
C ARG A 197 7.45 -7.33 14.22
N LEU A 198 8.10 -8.42 13.82
CA LEU A 198 8.18 -9.63 14.63
C LEU A 198 8.88 -9.33 15.95
N GLN A 199 10.04 -8.68 15.92
CA GLN A 199 10.81 -8.33 17.12
C GLN A 199 9.98 -7.46 18.08
N GLN A 200 9.25 -6.48 17.56
CA GLN A 200 8.30 -5.68 18.35
C GLN A 200 7.18 -6.53 18.96
N SER A 201 6.65 -7.51 18.21
CA SER A 201 5.58 -8.39 18.69
C SER A 201 6.08 -9.37 19.76
N VAL A 202 7.30 -9.89 19.60
CA VAL A 202 7.93 -10.82 20.54
C VAL A 202 8.39 -10.12 21.82
N ALA A 203 8.80 -8.86 21.74
CA ALA A 203 9.09 -8.03 22.92
C ALA A 203 7.89 -7.90 23.88
N LEU A 204 6.67 -8.24 23.43
CA LEU A 204 5.46 -8.27 24.27
C LEU A 204 5.27 -9.58 25.02
N MET A 205 5.99 -10.64 24.64
CA MET A 205 5.79 -11.98 25.18
C MET A 205 6.68 -12.28 26.39
N ASP A 206 7.93 -11.80 26.40
CA ASP A 206 8.88 -12.08 27.49
C ASP A 206 10.02 -11.05 27.54
N ASP A 207 10.39 -10.59 28.74
CA ASP A 207 11.51 -9.65 28.98
C ASP A 207 12.88 -10.37 28.95
N TRP A 208 12.92 -11.69 29.02
CA TRP A 208 14.15 -12.46 29.20
C TRP A 208 14.87 -12.84 27.90
N ILE A 209 14.21 -12.71 26.76
CA ILE A 209 14.79 -13.03 25.45
C ILE A 209 14.93 -11.75 24.64
N SER A 210 16.14 -11.44 24.23
CA SER A 210 16.41 -10.25 23.42
C SER A 210 15.65 -10.36 22.07
N PRO A 211 14.85 -9.35 21.67
CA PRO A 211 14.05 -9.41 20.45
C PRO A 211 14.88 -9.69 19.19
N ASP A 212 16.14 -9.27 19.15
CA ASP A 212 17.08 -9.49 18.04
C ASP A 212 17.53 -10.95 17.86
N ALA A 213 17.16 -11.86 18.78
CA ALA A 213 17.46 -13.28 18.68
C ALA A 213 16.57 -14.05 17.70
N PHE A 214 15.53 -13.40 17.15
CA PHE A 214 14.57 -13.98 16.22
C PHE A 214 14.82 -13.51 14.79
N ARG A 215 14.84 -14.46 13.86
CA ARG A 215 14.95 -14.22 12.42
C ARG A 215 13.83 -14.93 11.67
N LEU A 216 13.49 -14.43 10.48
CA LEU A 216 12.49 -15.02 9.61
C LEU A 216 13.15 -15.76 8.45
N GLU A 217 12.77 -17.03 8.26
CA GLU A 217 13.16 -17.82 7.10
C GLU A 217 11.94 -18.08 6.19
N PRO A 218 11.96 -17.67 4.91
CA PRO A 218 10.81 -17.81 4.04
C PRO A 218 10.62 -19.27 3.59
N VAL A 219 9.46 -19.86 3.90
CA VAL A 219 9.07 -21.20 3.43
C VAL A 219 8.24 -21.10 2.15
N HIS A 220 7.19 -20.26 2.16
CA HIS A 220 6.35 -20.01 0.99
C HIS A 220 6.30 -18.52 0.70
N THR A 221 6.68 -18.15 -0.53
CA THR A 221 6.57 -16.79 -1.03
C THR A 221 5.72 -16.77 -2.29
N GLY A 222 4.73 -15.87 -2.36
CA GLY A 222 3.96 -15.68 -3.59
C GLY A 222 2.82 -16.67 -3.84
N VAL A 223 2.43 -17.49 -2.85
CA VAL A 223 1.34 -18.46 -3.02
C VAL A 223 -0.01 -17.76 -2.84
N ARG A 224 -1.00 -18.09 -3.69
CA ARG A 224 -2.38 -17.62 -3.52
C ARG A 224 -3.27 -18.74 -3.03
N MET A 225 -4.01 -18.47 -1.95
CA MET A 225 -4.92 -19.40 -1.31
C MET A 225 -6.34 -18.83 -1.28
N ASP A 226 -7.33 -19.71 -1.31
CA ASP A 226 -8.74 -19.34 -1.25
C ASP A 226 -9.21 -19.23 0.20
N TYR A 227 -9.67 -18.05 0.59
CA TYR A 227 -10.25 -17.73 1.89
C TYR A 227 -11.74 -17.39 1.69
N GLY A 228 -12.57 -18.43 1.59
CA GLY A 228 -13.98 -18.28 1.28
C GLY A 228 -14.15 -17.82 -0.17
N ASP A 229 -14.70 -16.63 -0.37
CA ASP A 229 -14.93 -16.04 -1.69
C ASP A 229 -13.74 -15.21 -2.22
N GLU A 230 -12.72 -14.95 -1.38
CA GLU A 230 -11.54 -14.16 -1.76
C GLU A 230 -10.31 -15.04 -2.00
N ARG A 231 -9.62 -14.82 -3.12
CA ARG A 231 -8.33 -15.47 -3.43
C ARG A 231 -7.17 -14.51 -3.15
N LEU A 232 -6.53 -14.69 -2.01
CA LEU A 232 -5.54 -13.75 -1.48
C LEU A 232 -4.12 -14.31 -1.55
N LEU A 233 -3.17 -13.38 -1.64
CA LEU A 233 -1.75 -13.71 -1.52
C LEU A 233 -1.44 -14.06 -0.06
N PHE A 234 -0.62 -15.08 0.10
CA PHE A 234 -0.20 -15.63 1.37
C PHE A 234 1.32 -15.84 1.37
N THR A 235 1.94 -15.55 2.51
CA THR A 235 3.35 -15.82 2.79
C THR A 235 3.48 -16.61 4.09
N HIS A 236 4.39 -17.58 4.09
CA HIS A 236 4.73 -18.41 5.24
C HIS A 236 6.22 -18.25 5.53
N ASN A 237 6.54 -17.77 6.72
CA ASN A 237 7.90 -17.66 7.23
C ASN A 237 8.04 -18.50 8.51
N GLU A 238 9.12 -19.25 8.64
CA GLU A 238 9.51 -19.89 9.89
C GLU A 238 10.27 -18.90 10.79
N ILE A 239 10.03 -18.98 12.09
CA ILE A 239 10.69 -18.14 13.09
C ILE A 239 11.88 -18.90 13.65
N MET A 240 13.07 -18.49 13.26
CA MET A 240 14.33 -19.08 13.68
C MET A 240 14.86 -18.39 14.93
N PHE A 241 15.25 -19.18 15.92
CA PHE A 241 15.85 -18.70 17.17
C PHE A 241 17.36 -19.00 17.19
N ASP A 242 18.20 -17.97 17.34
CA ASP A 242 19.66 -18.07 17.14
C ASP A 242 20.46 -18.29 18.45
N PHE A 243 19.80 -18.44 19.61
CA PHE A 243 20.53 -18.45 20.90
C PHE A 243 21.32 -19.75 21.18
N PHE A 244 20.96 -20.88 20.57
CA PHE A 244 21.65 -22.19 20.77
C PHE A 244 21.80 -23.02 19.47
N GLY A 245 21.85 -22.34 18.32
CA GLY A 245 21.81 -22.95 16.99
C GLY A 245 20.41 -22.89 16.39
N GLU A 246 20.35 -22.67 15.07
CA GLU A 246 19.13 -22.48 14.27
C GLU A 246 18.08 -23.58 14.54
N ARG A 247 17.09 -23.25 15.37
CA ARG A 247 15.92 -24.10 15.62
C ARG A 247 14.67 -23.29 15.33
N SER A 248 13.76 -23.91 14.56
CA SER A 248 12.42 -23.39 14.34
C SER A 248 11.68 -23.31 15.67
N SER A 249 11.28 -22.10 16.04
CA SER A 249 10.62 -21.75 17.31
C SER A 249 9.13 -21.45 17.13
N GLY A 250 8.68 -21.29 15.89
CA GLY A 250 7.31 -20.99 15.54
C GLY A 250 7.17 -20.71 14.04
N GLU A 251 5.95 -20.36 13.64
CA GLU A 251 5.62 -19.99 12.27
C GLU A 251 4.91 -18.63 12.26
N MET A 252 5.15 -17.87 11.19
CA MET A 252 4.50 -16.61 10.90
C MET A 252 3.82 -16.69 9.53
N ILE A 253 2.53 -16.42 9.52
CA ILE A 253 1.70 -16.41 8.33
C ILE A 253 1.22 -14.98 8.07
N THR A 254 1.37 -14.49 6.84
CA THR A 254 0.82 -13.18 6.45
C THR A 254 -0.11 -13.32 5.25
N VAL A 255 -1.34 -12.82 5.39
CA VAL A 255 -2.34 -12.74 4.34
C VAL A 255 -2.44 -11.30 3.84
N TRP A 256 -2.43 -11.11 2.53
CA TRP A 256 -2.35 -9.81 1.88
C TRP A 256 -3.64 -9.51 1.12
N ARG A 257 -4.37 -8.48 1.56
CA ARG A 257 -5.63 -8.02 0.94
C ARG A 257 -5.45 -6.62 0.33
N PRO A 258 -5.31 -6.51 -0.99
CA PRO A 258 -5.20 -5.21 -1.66
C PRO A 258 -6.57 -4.57 -1.87
N LEU A 259 -6.66 -3.27 -1.60
CA LEU A 259 -7.87 -2.45 -1.77
C LEU A 259 -7.66 -1.32 -2.77
N TRP A 260 -8.77 -0.74 -3.23
CA TRP A 260 -8.75 0.44 -4.10
C TRP A 260 -8.14 1.66 -3.41
N GLY A 261 -7.42 2.47 -4.18
CA GLY A 261 -6.70 3.64 -3.68
C GLY A 261 -5.36 3.32 -3.04
N GLY A 262 -4.78 2.16 -3.38
CA GLY A 262 -3.41 1.82 -3.01
C GLY A 262 -3.26 1.35 -1.57
N GLU A 263 -4.33 1.03 -0.86
CA GLU A 263 -4.24 0.48 0.49
C GLU A 263 -4.06 -1.04 0.45
N VAL A 264 -3.17 -1.56 1.27
CA VAL A 264 -3.00 -3.01 1.47
C VAL A 264 -3.21 -3.30 2.95
N GLN A 265 -4.12 -4.22 3.22
CA GLN A 265 -4.35 -4.75 4.55
C GLN A 265 -3.62 -6.08 4.70
N LEU A 266 -2.86 -6.22 5.78
CA LEU A 266 -2.07 -7.39 6.10
C LEU A 266 -2.63 -7.99 7.38
N LEU A 267 -2.91 -9.29 7.36
CA LEU A 267 -3.17 -10.07 8.55
C LEU A 267 -1.97 -10.99 8.80
N THR A 268 -1.20 -10.68 9.84
CA THR A 268 -0.08 -11.50 10.28
C THR A 268 -0.48 -12.31 11.50
N VAL A 269 -0.32 -13.63 11.44
CA VAL A 269 -0.61 -14.57 12.52
C VAL A 269 0.68 -15.27 12.92
N ILE A 270 1.06 -15.12 14.19
CA ILE A 270 2.30 -15.64 14.76
C ILE A 270 1.94 -16.66 15.82
N ARG A 271 2.55 -17.84 15.74
CA ARG A 271 2.34 -18.90 16.74
C ARG A 271 3.65 -19.65 17.01
N ALA A 272 3.95 -19.82 18.29
CA ALA A 272 5.12 -20.58 18.73
C ALA A 272 4.84 -22.10 18.76
N GLY A 273 5.89 -22.90 18.64
CA GLY A 273 5.84 -24.36 18.70
C GLY A 273 6.18 -25.04 17.37
N SER A 274 6.16 -26.38 17.36
CA SER A 274 6.45 -27.16 16.16
C SER A 274 5.20 -27.37 15.29
N ASN A 275 5.29 -26.99 14.01
CA ASN A 275 4.20 -27.06 13.03
C ASN A 275 2.84 -26.51 13.54
N PRO A 276 2.80 -25.29 14.11
CA PRO A 276 1.61 -24.73 14.75
C PRO A 276 0.41 -24.54 13.81
N PHE A 277 0.63 -24.50 12.49
CA PHE A 277 -0.45 -24.39 11.49
C PHE A 277 -0.79 -25.70 10.76
N LEU A 278 -0.29 -26.87 11.19
CA LEU A 278 -0.57 -28.17 10.54
C LEU A 278 -2.07 -28.47 10.40
N GLY A 279 -2.88 -28.09 11.39
CA GLY A 279 -4.34 -28.26 11.38
C GLY A 279 -5.13 -27.05 10.83
N ASN A 280 -4.45 -25.97 10.46
CA ASN A 280 -5.04 -24.73 9.97
C ASN A 280 -4.11 -24.07 8.94
N PRO A 281 -3.86 -24.72 7.79
CA PRO A 281 -2.92 -24.23 6.80
C PRO A 281 -3.33 -22.83 6.33
N GLY A 282 -2.35 -21.94 6.14
CA GLY A 282 -2.64 -20.56 5.76
C GLY A 282 -3.28 -19.70 6.86
N ALA A 283 -3.33 -20.18 8.12
CA ALA A 283 -4.06 -19.55 9.20
C ALA A 283 -5.55 -19.29 8.84
N GLN A 284 -6.14 -20.17 8.03
CA GLN A 284 -7.44 -20.00 7.39
C GLN A 284 -8.57 -19.58 8.34
N THR A 285 -8.62 -20.17 9.54
CA THR A 285 -9.63 -19.81 10.55
C THR A 285 -9.54 -18.33 10.94
N TYR A 286 -8.34 -17.81 11.22
CA TYR A 286 -8.15 -16.41 11.60
C TYR A 286 -8.41 -15.46 10.42
N ALA A 287 -8.01 -15.86 9.21
CA ALA A 287 -8.25 -15.09 8.00
C ALA A 287 -9.75 -14.98 7.67
N LEU A 288 -10.51 -16.06 7.80
CA LEU A 288 -11.96 -16.05 7.57
C LEU A 288 -12.69 -15.20 8.62
N ASP A 289 -12.34 -15.33 9.90
CA ASP A 289 -12.90 -14.51 10.98
C ASP A 289 -12.63 -13.01 10.74
N TRP A 290 -11.41 -12.68 10.30
CA TRP A 290 -11.01 -11.32 9.97
C TRP A 290 -11.75 -10.75 8.76
N LEU A 291 -11.85 -11.50 7.67
CA LEU A 291 -12.58 -11.10 6.47
C LEU A 291 -14.09 -10.94 6.75
N ALA A 292 -14.67 -11.79 7.58
CA ALA A 292 -16.06 -11.67 7.98
C ALA A 292 -16.36 -10.38 8.78
N ALA A 293 -15.38 -9.89 9.55
CA ALA A 293 -15.48 -8.62 10.26
C ALA A 293 -15.18 -7.39 9.38
N ASN A 294 -14.51 -7.61 8.24
CA ASN A 294 -14.04 -6.57 7.33
C ASN A 294 -14.52 -6.84 5.89
N PRO A 295 -15.82 -6.71 5.59
CA PRO A 295 -16.35 -6.94 4.24
C PRO A 295 -15.79 -5.96 3.20
#